data_AF-A0A2P5WTW2-F1
#
_entry.id   AF-A0A2P5WTW2-F1
#
_cell.length_a   1.000
_cell.length_b   1.000
_cell.length_c   1.000
_cell.angle_alpha   90.00
_cell.angle_beta   90.00
_cell.angle_gamma   90.00
#
_symmetry.space_group_name_H-M   'P 1'
#
loop_
_entity.id
_entity.type
_entity.pdbx_description
1 polymer ?
#
loop_
_entity_poly.entity_id
_entity_poly.type
_entity_poly.pdbx_seq_one_letter_code
_entity_poly.pdbx_strand_id
1 'polypeptide(L)'
;MNCRDVALVSTATIFGALASAFAYYTFFSNPSKPSSRINSSANGDASKQRSSQDPFDPSKRKGYLSWDDYFMAIAFLSAKRSKDPNRQVGACLVSQNGIILGIGYNGFPRGCSDDQLPWAKMSKSGDPLETKYPYVCHAEVNAILNTNHASAAGQRLYVTMFPCNECAKIIIQSGVSEVIYFIEKRLNTDTAYVASHKLLSMAGVEVRKHQPQMDQILLKFMEL
;
A
#
# COMPACT_ATOMS: atom_id res chain seq x y z
N MET A 1 -13.71 -27.18 78.28
CA MET A 1 -13.91 -28.29 77.33
C MET A 1 -14.63 -27.75 76.10
N ASN A 2 -13.96 -27.87 74.96
CA ASN A 2 -14.42 -27.75 73.57
C ASN A 2 -15.15 -26.49 73.08
N CYS A 3 -14.33 -25.61 72.52
CA CYS A 3 -14.62 -24.73 71.40
C CYS A 3 -14.83 -25.55 70.10
N ARG A 4 -15.77 -25.16 69.24
CA ARG A 4 -15.86 -25.62 67.84
C ARG A 4 -15.99 -24.40 66.94
N ASP A 5 -14.91 -24.10 66.24
CA ASP A 5 -14.88 -23.25 65.05
C ASP A 5 -14.69 -24.11 63.79
N VAL A 6 -15.05 -23.50 62.67
CA VAL A 6 -15.38 -24.08 61.37
C VAL A 6 -14.19 -24.07 60.40
N ALA A 7 -14.25 -25.00 59.45
CA ALA A 7 -13.61 -25.05 58.12
C ALA A 7 -12.10 -25.28 58.01
N LEU A 8 -11.74 -26.47 57.50
CA LEU A 8 -10.98 -26.67 56.26
C LEU A 8 -10.82 -28.18 56.02
N VAL A 9 -10.96 -28.63 54.77
CA VAL A 9 -10.03 -29.55 54.07
C VAL A 9 -10.58 -29.89 52.68
N SER A 10 -9.67 -29.74 51.73
CA SER A 10 -9.74 -30.05 50.31
C SER A 10 -9.89 -31.56 50.06
N THR A 11 -10.75 -31.96 49.11
CA THR A 11 -10.79 -33.34 48.60
C THR A 11 -10.47 -33.36 47.12
N ALA A 12 -9.37 -34.03 46.82
CA ALA A 12 -8.88 -34.32 45.49
C ALA A 12 -9.61 -35.52 44.86
N THR A 13 -9.76 -35.45 43.54
CA THR A 13 -9.69 -36.53 42.54
C THR A 13 -10.37 -37.87 42.84
N ILE A 14 -11.42 -38.18 42.06
CA ILE A 14 -11.59 -39.40 41.25
C ILE A 14 -12.67 -39.10 40.21
N PHE A 15 -12.32 -39.12 38.92
CA PHE A 15 -13.11 -39.68 37.81
C PHE A 15 -12.32 -39.52 36.50
N GLY A 16 -12.09 -40.65 35.80
CA GLY A 16 -11.93 -40.63 34.35
C GLY A 16 -10.53 -40.85 33.79
N ALA A 17 -9.83 -41.91 34.20
CA ALA A 17 -8.81 -42.54 33.37
C ALA A 17 -9.48 -43.12 32.12
N LEU A 18 -9.53 -42.38 31.00
CA LEU A 18 -9.87 -42.92 29.66
C LEU A 18 -9.58 -41.92 28.51
N ALA A 19 -8.44 -41.22 28.53
CA ALA A 19 -7.99 -40.42 27.38
C ALA A 19 -6.47 -40.44 27.14
N SER A 20 -5.74 -41.39 27.74
CA SER A 20 -4.26 -41.39 27.78
C SER A 20 -3.57 -42.22 26.68
N ALA A 21 -4.23 -42.52 25.56
CA ALA A 21 -3.59 -43.28 24.47
C ALA A 21 -3.78 -42.69 23.05
N PHE A 22 -4.61 -41.66 22.87
CA PHE A 22 -4.83 -41.05 21.55
C PHE A 22 -4.09 -39.71 21.35
N ALA A 23 -3.61 -39.09 22.43
CA ALA A 23 -2.92 -37.79 22.38
C ALA A 23 -1.39 -37.90 22.17
N TYR A 24 -0.80 -39.09 22.29
CA TYR A 24 0.65 -39.28 22.10
C TYR A 24 1.04 -39.73 20.69
N TYR A 25 0.12 -40.36 19.95
CA TYR A 25 0.39 -40.86 18.59
C TYR A 25 0.12 -39.83 17.48
N THR A 26 -0.57 -38.72 17.79
CA THR A 26 -0.84 -37.64 16.83
C THR A 26 0.19 -36.51 16.86
N PHE A 27 1.15 -36.55 17.80
CA PHE A 27 2.20 -35.52 17.95
C PHE A 27 3.57 -35.91 17.36
N PHE A 28 3.80 -37.17 16.99
CA PHE A 28 5.05 -37.64 16.39
C PHE A 28 4.83 -38.57 15.20
N SER A 29 4.09 -38.12 14.20
CA SER A 29 4.07 -38.72 12.86
C SER A 29 3.49 -37.71 11.88
N ASN A 30 4.35 -36.90 11.26
CA ASN A 30 3.99 -36.27 9.99
C ASN A 30 5.22 -36.26 9.06
N PRO A 31 5.17 -36.97 7.92
CA PRO A 31 6.28 -37.07 7.00
C PRO A 31 6.54 -35.72 6.33
N SER A 32 7.83 -35.47 6.07
CA SER A 32 8.39 -34.33 5.35
C SER A 32 7.54 -33.91 4.15
N LYS A 33 6.87 -32.75 4.25
CA LYS A 33 6.41 -32.02 3.07
C LYS A 33 7.64 -31.49 2.33
N PRO A 34 7.77 -31.71 1.01
CA PRO A 34 8.80 -31.04 0.23
C PRO A 34 8.50 -29.54 0.29
N SER A 35 9.44 -28.78 0.85
CA SER A 35 9.46 -27.33 0.75
C SER A 35 9.46 -26.97 -0.73
N SER A 36 8.31 -26.52 -1.23
CA SER A 36 8.24 -25.84 -2.51
C SER A 36 9.01 -24.53 -2.33
N ARG A 37 10.31 -24.56 -2.66
CA ARG A 37 11.09 -23.37 -2.96
C ARG A 37 10.27 -22.54 -3.93
N ILE A 38 9.66 -21.47 -3.44
CA ILE A 38 9.31 -20.35 -4.28
C ILE A 38 10.66 -19.90 -4.84
N ASN A 39 10.85 -20.09 -6.14
CA ASN A 39 11.94 -19.44 -6.86
C ASN A 39 11.71 -17.93 -6.70
N SER A 40 12.37 -17.33 -5.72
CA SER A 40 12.67 -15.92 -5.77
C SER A 40 13.43 -15.72 -7.07
N SER A 41 12.79 -15.09 -8.05
CA SER A 41 13.47 -14.55 -9.22
C SER A 41 14.42 -13.49 -8.72
N ALA A 42 15.62 -13.93 -8.36
CA ALA A 42 16.71 -13.09 -7.92
C ALA A 42 17.05 -12.10 -9.04
N ASN A 43 16.72 -10.83 -8.81
CA ASN A 43 17.40 -9.72 -9.44
C ASN A 43 17.99 -8.86 -8.32
N GLY A 44 19.32 -8.99 -8.13
CA GLY A 44 20.05 -8.08 -7.25
C GLY A 44 21.29 -8.60 -6.52
N ASP A 45 21.93 -9.71 -6.91
CA ASP A 45 23.34 -9.95 -6.52
C ASP A 45 24.25 -9.56 -7.70
N ALA A 46 24.75 -8.33 -7.63
CA ALA A 46 25.60 -7.71 -8.64
C ALA A 46 27.09 -8.03 -8.41
N SER A 47 27.40 -9.31 -8.19
CA SER A 47 28.76 -9.83 -8.23
C SER A 47 29.04 -10.73 -9.44
N LYS A 48 28.08 -10.89 -10.37
CA LYS A 48 28.26 -11.64 -11.62
C LYS A 48 28.39 -10.71 -12.82
N GLN A 49 29.55 -10.85 -13.48
CA GLN A 49 30.01 -10.28 -14.74
C GLN A 49 28.91 -9.74 -15.67
N ARG A 50 29.05 -8.47 -16.10
CA ARG A 50 28.40 -7.93 -17.30
C ARG A 50 28.80 -8.82 -18.49
N SER A 51 27.99 -9.83 -18.82
CA SER A 51 28.07 -10.46 -20.14
C SER A 51 27.69 -9.39 -21.16
N SER A 52 28.65 -8.93 -21.96
CA SER A 52 28.37 -8.07 -23.11
C SER A 52 27.30 -8.77 -23.96
N GLN A 53 26.14 -8.13 -24.13
CA GLN A 53 25.11 -8.66 -25.02
C GLN A 53 25.67 -8.70 -26.45
N ASP A 54 25.27 -9.72 -27.22
CA ASP A 54 25.65 -9.84 -28.62
C ASP A 54 25.07 -8.64 -29.40
N PRO A 55 25.89 -7.79 -30.04
CA PRO A 55 25.42 -6.63 -30.80
C PRO A 55 24.53 -6.99 -32.01
N PHE A 56 24.49 -8.27 -32.40
CA PHE A 56 23.66 -8.75 -33.51
C PHE A 56 22.39 -9.49 -33.05
N ASP A 57 22.14 -9.66 -31.74
CA ASP A 57 20.91 -10.28 -31.25
C ASP A 57 19.71 -9.34 -31.49
N PRO A 58 18.72 -9.70 -32.34
CA PRO A 58 17.55 -8.87 -32.60
C PRO A 58 16.50 -8.94 -31.48
N SER A 59 16.72 -9.76 -30.45
CA SER A 59 15.75 -10.00 -29.39
C SER A 59 15.60 -8.79 -28.45
N LYS A 60 14.39 -8.61 -27.93
CA LYS A 60 14.14 -7.59 -26.91
C LYS A 60 14.84 -7.97 -25.60
N ARG A 61 15.32 -6.97 -24.87
CA ARG A 61 15.82 -7.15 -23.50
C ARG A 61 14.81 -7.94 -22.67
N LYS A 62 15.27 -8.92 -21.88
CA LYS A 62 14.43 -9.62 -20.90
C LYS A 62 14.32 -8.80 -19.60
N GLY A 63 13.21 -8.96 -18.86
CA GLY A 63 12.99 -8.29 -17.58
C GLY A 63 12.86 -6.76 -17.68
N TYR A 64 12.23 -6.25 -18.75
CA TYR A 64 11.81 -4.85 -18.81
C TYR A 64 10.47 -4.68 -18.07
N LEU A 65 10.22 -3.45 -17.61
CA LEU A 65 9.02 -3.13 -16.86
C LEU A 65 7.78 -3.21 -17.76
N SER A 66 6.72 -3.80 -17.24
CA SER A 66 5.38 -3.62 -17.78
C SER A 66 4.95 -2.16 -17.61
N TRP A 67 4.00 -1.70 -18.41
CA TRP A 67 3.46 -0.34 -18.27
C TRP A 67 2.83 -0.10 -16.90
N ASP A 68 2.07 -1.06 -16.39
CA ASP A 68 1.41 -0.97 -15.09
C ASP A 68 2.43 -0.89 -13.95
N ASP A 69 3.46 -1.75 -13.96
CA ASP A 69 4.53 -1.72 -12.96
C ASP A 69 5.30 -0.41 -13.04
N TYR A 70 5.57 0.09 -14.26
CA TYR A 70 6.25 1.37 -14.48
C TYR A 70 5.46 2.56 -13.90
N PHE A 71 4.17 2.69 -14.19
CA PHE A 71 3.37 3.82 -13.70
C PHE A 71 3.13 3.74 -12.19
N MET A 72 2.91 2.54 -11.66
CA MET A 72 2.83 2.34 -10.20
C MET A 72 4.19 2.65 -9.54
N ALA A 73 5.31 2.27 -10.15
CA ALA A 73 6.65 2.62 -9.66
C ALA A 73 6.88 4.13 -9.62
N ILE A 74 6.38 4.87 -10.62
CA ILE A 74 6.43 6.33 -10.60
C ILE A 74 5.60 6.90 -9.46
N ALA A 75 4.41 6.36 -9.19
CA ALA A 75 3.63 6.76 -8.02
C ALA A 75 4.42 6.51 -6.72
N PHE A 76 5.06 5.34 -6.57
CA PHE A 76 5.92 5.03 -5.42
C PHE A 76 7.15 5.94 -5.31
N LEU A 77 7.82 6.22 -6.41
CA LEU A 77 8.98 7.12 -6.45
C LEU A 77 8.56 8.55 -6.08
N SER A 78 7.38 8.98 -6.55
CA SER A 78 6.82 10.29 -6.24
C SER A 78 6.47 10.42 -4.76
N ALA A 79 5.97 9.35 -4.14
CA ALA A 79 5.73 9.29 -2.70
C ALA A 79 7.01 9.60 -1.89
N LYS A 80 8.21 9.25 -2.40
CA LYS A 80 9.50 9.57 -1.74
C LYS A 80 9.79 11.07 -1.63
N ARG A 81 9.04 11.92 -2.35
CA ARG A 81 9.11 13.39 -2.17
C ARG A 81 8.24 13.91 -1.03
N SER A 82 7.30 13.12 -0.52
CA SER A 82 6.48 13.52 0.63
C SER A 82 7.35 13.71 1.86
N LYS A 83 7.10 14.80 2.57
CA LYS A 83 7.76 15.13 3.85
C LYS A 83 6.95 14.67 5.07
N ASP A 84 5.79 14.05 4.86
CA ASP A 84 4.98 13.52 5.95
C ASP A 84 5.74 12.38 6.64
N PRO A 85 6.04 12.44 7.94
CA PRO A 85 6.82 11.40 8.62
C PRO A 85 6.04 10.11 8.86
N ASN A 86 4.72 10.12 8.67
CA ASN A 86 3.85 8.99 9.03
C ASN A 86 3.39 8.17 7.82
N ARG A 87 3.10 8.84 6.70
CA ARG A 87 2.52 8.21 5.53
C ARG A 87 2.91 8.97 4.27
N GLN A 88 3.61 8.29 3.37
CA GLN A 88 3.97 8.83 2.07
C GLN A 88 3.09 8.16 1.02
N VAL A 89 2.30 8.95 0.33
CA VAL A 89 1.41 8.55 -0.77
C VAL A 89 1.87 9.27 -2.02
N GLY A 90 1.88 8.56 -3.14
CA GLY A 90 2.13 9.13 -4.45
C GLY A 90 1.07 8.70 -5.45
N ALA A 91 0.92 9.52 -6.49
CA ALA A 91 -0.04 9.30 -7.56
C ALA A 91 0.56 9.72 -8.91
N CYS A 92 0.16 9.00 -9.96
CA CYS A 92 0.59 9.22 -11.33
C CYS A 92 -0.64 9.12 -12.25
N LEU A 93 -1.00 10.24 -12.86
CA LEU A 93 -2.09 10.33 -13.83
C LEU A 93 -1.53 10.13 -15.23
N VAL A 94 -2.10 9.19 -15.97
CA VAL A 94 -1.55 8.66 -17.22
C VAL A 94 -2.62 8.59 -18.29
N SER A 95 -2.27 9.00 -19.49
CA SER A 95 -3.18 8.92 -20.62
C SER A 95 -3.47 7.47 -21.04
N GLN A 96 -4.52 7.27 -21.83
CA GLN A 96 -4.76 5.97 -22.50
C GLN A 96 -3.55 5.53 -23.35
N ASN A 97 -2.85 6.49 -23.98
CA ASN A 97 -1.66 6.24 -24.78
C ASN A 97 -0.35 6.08 -23.97
N GLY A 98 -0.41 5.97 -22.64
CA GLY A 98 0.78 5.78 -21.80
C GLY A 98 1.65 7.02 -21.59
N ILE A 99 1.12 8.22 -21.80
CA ILE A 99 1.81 9.49 -21.55
C ILE A 99 1.48 9.94 -20.13
N ILE A 100 2.49 10.27 -19.33
CA ILE A 100 2.29 10.84 -18.00
C ILE A 100 1.77 12.26 -18.15
N LEU A 101 0.60 12.53 -17.56
CA LEU A 101 -0.07 13.82 -17.61
C LEU A 101 0.19 14.64 -16.36
N GLY A 102 0.25 13.98 -15.20
CA GLY A 102 0.43 14.64 -13.92
C GLY A 102 0.97 13.67 -12.86
N ILE A 103 1.76 14.21 -11.93
CA ILE A 103 2.35 13.46 -10.82
C ILE A 103 2.08 14.22 -9.52
N GLY A 104 1.77 13.47 -8.46
CA GLY A 104 1.48 14.03 -7.15
C GLY A 104 2.04 13.19 -6.00
N TYR A 105 2.24 13.85 -4.87
CA TYR A 105 2.51 13.24 -3.57
C TYR A 105 1.82 14.07 -2.49
N ASN A 106 1.58 13.49 -1.31
CA ASN A 106 0.95 14.24 -0.22
C ASN A 106 1.91 15.28 0.39
N GLY A 107 1.44 16.51 0.53
CA GLY A 107 2.23 17.68 0.90
C GLY A 107 1.35 18.87 1.27
N PHE A 108 1.93 19.92 1.85
CA PHE A 108 1.21 21.18 2.04
C PHE A 108 1.05 21.95 0.71
N PRO A 109 0.11 22.91 0.63
CA PRO A 109 -0.12 23.71 -0.56
C PRO A 109 1.13 24.48 -1.01
N ARG A 110 1.18 24.83 -2.29
CA ARG A 110 2.27 25.64 -2.84
C ARG A 110 2.35 26.98 -2.10
N GLY A 111 3.56 27.36 -1.68
CA GLY A 111 3.80 28.60 -0.93
C GLY A 111 3.58 28.48 0.58
N CYS A 112 3.07 27.35 1.08
CA CYS A 112 2.97 27.08 2.51
C CYS A 112 4.19 26.27 2.98
N SER A 113 5.07 26.90 3.77
CA SER A 113 6.29 26.22 4.26
C SER A 113 5.93 25.07 5.20
N ASP A 114 6.58 23.92 4.99
CA ASP A 114 6.47 22.76 5.87
C ASP A 114 7.24 22.90 7.18
N ASP A 115 8.07 23.93 7.32
CA ASP A 115 8.69 24.32 8.58
C ASP A 115 7.74 25.12 9.48
N GLN A 116 6.65 25.66 8.90
CA GLN A 116 5.68 26.51 9.60
C GLN A 116 4.36 25.80 9.90
N LEU A 117 4.09 24.67 9.26
CA LEU A 117 2.84 23.92 9.42
C LEU A 117 3.08 22.58 10.14
N PRO A 118 2.14 22.13 10.99
CA PRO A 118 2.34 20.95 11.80
C PRO A 118 2.14 19.67 10.99
N TRP A 119 3.10 18.74 11.07
CA TRP A 119 2.96 17.36 10.58
C TRP A 119 2.27 16.41 11.59
N ALA A 120 1.93 16.92 12.77
CA ALA A 120 1.37 16.11 13.86
C ALA A 120 -0.01 15.54 13.50
N LYS A 121 -0.29 14.33 13.99
CA LYS A 121 -1.60 13.67 13.83
C LYS A 121 -2.58 13.96 14.97
N MET A 122 -2.09 14.50 16.08
CA MET A 122 -2.86 14.75 17.29
C MET A 122 -2.39 16.06 17.89
N SER A 123 -3.34 16.83 18.40
CA SER A 123 -3.08 18.06 19.14
C SER A 123 -2.97 17.74 20.63
N LYS A 124 -2.11 18.48 21.34
CA LYS A 124 -2.03 18.40 22.81
C LYS A 124 -3.16 19.19 23.47
N SER A 125 -3.56 20.31 22.86
CA SER A 125 -4.64 21.18 23.33
C SER A 125 -6.03 20.74 22.84
N GLY A 126 -6.07 19.82 21.87
CA GLY A 126 -7.28 19.44 21.15
C GLY A 126 -7.59 20.33 19.94
N ASP A 127 -6.79 21.37 19.68
CA ASP A 127 -6.94 22.25 18.52
C ASP A 127 -6.59 21.54 17.20
N PRO A 128 -7.55 21.38 16.27
CA PRO A 128 -7.29 20.78 14.97
C PRO A 128 -6.20 21.49 14.16
N LEU A 129 -5.99 22.80 14.38
CA LEU A 129 -4.98 23.60 13.69
C LEU A 129 -3.54 23.24 14.09
N GLU A 130 -3.35 22.52 15.21
CA GLU A 130 -2.05 21.93 15.58
C GLU A 130 -1.80 20.59 14.87
N THR A 131 -2.70 20.13 14.00
CA THR A 131 -2.56 18.88 13.25
C THR A 131 -2.38 19.13 11.76
N LYS A 132 -1.87 18.15 11.03
CA LYS A 132 -1.69 18.25 9.57
C LYS A 132 -2.99 18.28 8.78
N TYR A 133 -4.09 17.76 9.33
CA TYR A 133 -5.29 17.41 8.55
C TYR A 133 -5.98 18.60 7.88
N PRO A 134 -6.04 19.81 8.48
CA PRO A 134 -6.61 20.97 7.80
C PRO A 134 -5.76 21.46 6.61
N TYR A 135 -4.48 21.11 6.56
CA TYR A 135 -3.51 21.71 5.63
C TYR A 135 -3.04 20.76 4.54
N VAL A 136 -2.96 19.45 4.81
CA VAL A 136 -2.34 18.51 3.88
C VAL A 136 -3.19 18.30 2.62
N CYS A 137 -2.59 18.47 1.45
CA CYS A 137 -3.15 18.04 0.17
C CYS A 137 -2.73 16.59 -0.10
N HIS A 138 -3.69 15.77 -0.52
CA HIS A 138 -3.46 14.38 -0.87
C HIS A 138 -2.76 14.23 -2.24
N ALA A 139 -2.16 13.07 -2.48
CA ALA A 139 -1.37 12.82 -3.68
C ALA A 139 -2.23 12.86 -4.95
N GLU A 140 -3.44 12.33 -4.88
CA GLU A 140 -4.43 12.27 -5.95
C GLU A 140 -4.83 13.68 -6.42
N VAL A 141 -5.14 14.55 -5.45
CA VAL A 141 -5.47 15.95 -5.69
C VAL A 141 -4.29 16.65 -6.34
N ASN A 142 -3.09 16.48 -5.80
CA ASN A 142 -1.88 17.07 -6.36
C ASN A 142 -1.57 16.54 -7.77
N ALA A 143 -1.78 15.26 -8.06
CA ALA A 143 -1.55 14.70 -9.40
C ALA A 143 -2.49 15.31 -10.45
N ILE A 144 -3.76 15.49 -10.10
CA ILE A 144 -4.77 16.12 -10.96
C ILE A 144 -4.48 17.62 -11.12
N LEU A 145 -4.14 18.34 -10.05
CA LEU A 145 -3.81 19.78 -10.14
C LEU A 145 -2.46 20.05 -10.84
N ASN A 146 -1.57 19.07 -10.89
CA ASN A 146 -0.27 19.16 -11.57
C ASN A 146 -0.33 18.69 -13.04
N THR A 147 -1.50 18.44 -13.61
CA THR A 147 -1.62 18.07 -15.02
C THR A 147 -0.96 19.10 -15.93
N ASN A 148 -0.30 18.64 -16.99
CA ASN A 148 0.36 19.45 -18.04
C ASN A 148 -0.63 20.19 -18.96
N HIS A 149 -1.72 20.73 -18.41
CA HIS A 149 -2.87 21.33 -19.12
C HIS A 149 -3.69 20.36 -19.99
N ALA A 150 -3.29 19.09 -20.09
CA ALA A 150 -4.14 18.05 -20.66
C ALA A 150 -5.31 17.72 -19.72
N SER A 151 -6.42 17.28 -20.30
CA SER A 151 -7.59 16.84 -19.53
C SER A 151 -7.31 15.52 -18.81
N ALA A 152 -7.76 15.43 -17.56
CA ALA A 152 -7.81 14.17 -16.82
C ALA A 152 -8.99 13.28 -17.26
N ALA A 153 -9.91 13.81 -18.07
CA ALA A 153 -11.10 13.09 -18.52
C ALA A 153 -10.74 11.87 -19.38
N GLY A 154 -11.29 10.71 -19.02
CA GLY A 154 -11.05 9.42 -19.67
C GLY A 154 -9.66 8.81 -19.41
N GLN A 155 -8.90 9.36 -18.46
CA GLN A 155 -7.53 8.94 -18.17
C GLN A 155 -7.46 8.07 -16.90
N ARG A 156 -6.29 7.50 -16.65
CA ARG A 156 -6.07 6.50 -15.60
C ARG A 156 -5.19 7.04 -14.49
N LEU A 157 -5.58 6.85 -13.25
CA LEU A 157 -4.82 7.29 -12.07
C LEU A 157 -4.22 6.08 -11.34
N TYR A 158 -2.89 6.00 -11.33
CA TYR A 158 -2.16 5.06 -10.48
C TYR A 158 -1.87 5.71 -9.14
N VAL A 159 -2.20 5.05 -8.03
CA VAL A 159 -2.01 5.60 -6.68
C VAL A 159 -1.52 4.54 -5.71
N THR A 160 -0.56 4.90 -4.84
CA THR A 160 0.03 3.94 -3.89
C THR A 160 -0.96 3.48 -2.80
N MET A 161 -1.99 4.29 -2.52
CA MET A 161 -3.03 4.02 -1.52
C MET A 161 -4.41 4.32 -2.11
N PHE A 162 -5.40 3.46 -1.86
CA PHE A 162 -6.78 3.65 -2.30
C PHE A 162 -7.31 5.04 -1.84
N PRO A 163 -8.00 5.81 -2.69
CA PRO A 163 -8.36 7.19 -2.38
C PRO A 163 -9.42 7.31 -1.29
N CYS A 164 -9.32 8.36 -0.48
CA CYS A 164 -10.40 8.73 0.45
C CYS A 164 -11.62 9.31 -0.29
N ASN A 165 -12.75 9.49 0.40
CA ASN A 165 -13.97 10.05 -0.21
C ASN A 165 -13.78 11.44 -0.81
N GLU A 166 -12.97 12.32 -0.20
CA GLU A 166 -12.72 13.65 -0.76
C GLU A 166 -11.90 13.55 -2.06
N CYS A 167 -10.90 12.67 -2.11
CA CYS A 167 -10.16 12.41 -3.34
C CYS A 167 -11.05 11.76 -4.40
N ALA A 168 -11.94 10.84 -4.03
CA ALA A 168 -12.91 10.25 -4.96
C ALA A 168 -13.81 11.30 -5.62
N LYS A 169 -14.29 12.30 -4.86
CA LYS A 169 -15.05 13.41 -5.44
C LYS A 169 -14.24 14.15 -6.51
N ILE A 170 -12.97 14.46 -6.24
CA ILE A 170 -12.10 15.16 -7.20
C ILE A 170 -11.80 14.28 -8.43
N ILE A 171 -11.51 13.00 -8.23
CA ILE A 171 -11.30 12.01 -9.30
C ILE A 171 -12.52 12.00 -10.24
N ILE A 172 -13.72 11.85 -9.68
CA ILE A 172 -14.98 11.83 -10.44
C ILE A 172 -15.19 13.14 -11.20
N GLN A 173 -15.08 14.29 -10.51
CA GLN A 173 -15.32 15.60 -11.13
C GLN A 173 -14.27 15.96 -12.19
N SER A 174 -13.06 15.40 -12.10
CA SER A 174 -12.01 15.57 -13.12
C SER A 174 -12.20 14.67 -14.35
N GLY A 175 -13.13 13.71 -14.28
CA GLY A 175 -13.44 12.78 -15.38
C GLY A 175 -12.50 11.58 -15.50
N VAL A 176 -11.63 11.33 -14.51
CA VAL A 176 -10.77 10.12 -14.49
C VAL A 176 -11.65 8.87 -14.59
N SER A 177 -11.33 7.97 -15.51
CA SER A 177 -12.15 6.79 -15.82
C SER A 177 -11.69 5.53 -15.09
N GLU A 178 -10.43 5.48 -14.63
CA GLU A 178 -9.88 4.30 -13.95
C GLU A 178 -8.95 4.71 -12.79
N VAL A 179 -9.09 4.05 -11.64
CA VAL A 179 -8.19 4.14 -10.49
C VAL A 179 -7.52 2.79 -10.26
N ILE A 180 -6.20 2.78 -10.36
CA ILE A 180 -5.34 1.62 -10.11
C ILE A 180 -4.60 1.85 -8.78
N TYR A 181 -4.92 1.09 -7.75
CA TYR A 181 -4.35 1.30 -6.41
C TYR A 181 -3.46 0.13 -5.94
N PHE A 182 -2.50 0.40 -5.05
CA PHE A 182 -1.63 -0.66 -4.51
C PHE A 182 -2.06 -1.17 -3.12
N ILE A 183 -2.17 -0.27 -2.13
CA ILE A 183 -2.59 -0.60 -0.76
C ILE A 183 -3.99 -0.05 -0.51
N GLU A 184 -4.77 -0.80 0.27
CA GLU A 184 -6.07 -0.37 0.75
C GLU A 184 -6.18 -0.61 2.26
N LYS A 185 -6.78 0.35 2.97
CA LYS A 185 -7.07 0.21 4.39
C LYS A 185 -8.26 -0.74 4.56
N ARG A 186 -8.27 -1.57 5.61
CA ARG A 186 -9.39 -2.50 5.86
C ARG A 186 -10.72 -1.73 5.88
N LEU A 187 -11.63 -2.11 4.97
CA LEU A 187 -12.88 -1.41 4.67
C LEU A 187 -13.84 -1.27 5.86
N ASN A 188 -13.77 -2.20 6.81
CA ASN A 188 -14.86 -2.40 7.77
C ASN A 188 -14.89 -1.39 8.92
N THR A 189 -13.98 -0.42 8.98
CA THR A 189 -13.90 0.53 10.10
C THR A 189 -13.78 2.00 9.71
N ASP A 190 -13.70 2.34 8.42
CA ASP A 190 -13.41 3.71 7.99
C ASP A 190 -14.43 4.19 6.94
N THR A 191 -15.38 4.99 7.42
CA THR A 191 -16.48 5.56 6.63
C THR A 191 -16.00 6.31 5.39
N ALA A 192 -14.81 6.93 5.44
CA ALA A 192 -14.26 7.65 4.29
C ALA A 192 -13.98 6.71 3.10
N TYR A 193 -13.47 5.51 3.35
CA TYR A 193 -13.18 4.56 2.27
C TYR A 193 -14.43 3.82 1.79
N VAL A 194 -15.38 3.52 2.68
CA VAL A 194 -16.69 2.99 2.28
C VAL A 194 -17.43 3.99 1.38
N ALA A 195 -17.44 5.27 1.75
CA ALA A 195 -18.02 6.32 0.91
C ALA A 195 -17.27 6.48 -0.42
N SER A 196 -15.93 6.39 -0.42
CA SER A 196 -15.10 6.40 -1.62
C SER A 196 -15.51 5.30 -2.62
N HIS A 197 -15.60 4.04 -2.17
CA HIS A 197 -16.09 2.93 -3.01
C HIS A 197 -17.48 3.18 -3.57
N LYS A 198 -18.41 3.63 -2.73
CA LYS A 198 -19.78 3.94 -3.16
C LYS A 198 -19.80 5.03 -4.23
N LEU A 199 -19.04 6.12 -4.04
CA LEU A 199 -18.97 7.22 -5.00
C LEU A 199 -18.36 6.78 -6.33
N LEU A 200 -17.21 6.11 -6.32
CA LEU A 200 -16.53 5.65 -7.53
C LEU A 200 -17.40 4.66 -8.32
N SER A 201 -18.05 3.72 -7.61
CA SER A 201 -18.97 2.77 -8.22
C SER A 201 -20.20 3.45 -8.83
N MET A 202 -20.84 4.38 -8.12
CA MET A 202 -21.99 5.13 -8.63
C MET A 202 -21.65 5.98 -9.86
N ALA A 203 -20.43 6.50 -9.93
CA ALA A 203 -19.95 7.32 -11.04
C ALA A 203 -19.44 6.48 -12.24
N GLY A 204 -19.38 5.16 -12.11
CA GLY A 204 -18.84 4.29 -13.16
C GLY A 204 -17.33 4.40 -13.37
N VAL A 205 -16.58 4.83 -12.35
CA VAL A 205 -15.11 4.83 -12.38
C VAL A 205 -14.62 3.40 -12.16
N GLU A 206 -13.83 2.88 -13.09
CA GLU A 206 -13.22 1.56 -12.95
C GLU A 206 -12.19 1.58 -11.80
N VAL A 207 -12.21 0.55 -10.96
CA VAL A 207 -11.32 0.46 -9.80
C VAL A 207 -10.71 -0.93 -9.77
N ARG A 208 -9.38 -0.99 -9.71
CA ARG A 208 -8.68 -2.26 -9.52
C ARG A 208 -7.41 -2.13 -8.70
N LYS A 209 -7.08 -3.20 -7.98
CA LYS A 209 -5.81 -3.33 -7.29
C LYS A 209 -4.72 -3.72 -8.29
N HIS A 210 -3.59 -3.02 -8.27
CA HIS A 210 -2.42 -3.36 -9.05
C HIS A 210 -1.87 -4.74 -8.64
N GLN A 211 -1.51 -5.54 -9.64
CA GLN A 211 -0.88 -6.84 -9.48
C GLN A 211 0.54 -6.73 -10.04
N PRO A 212 1.56 -6.51 -9.17
CA PRO A 212 2.92 -6.29 -9.64
C PRO A 212 3.47 -7.55 -10.31
N GLN A 213 4.14 -7.39 -11.45
CA GLN A 213 4.87 -8.49 -12.11
C GLN A 213 6.29 -8.65 -11.55
N MET A 214 6.78 -7.62 -10.86
CA MET A 214 8.07 -7.62 -10.16
C MET A 214 7.89 -7.24 -8.68
N ASP A 215 8.69 -7.84 -7.81
CA ASP A 215 8.71 -7.54 -6.38
C ASP A 215 9.42 -6.21 -6.05
N GLN A 216 10.43 -5.83 -6.83
CA GLN A 216 11.19 -4.60 -6.63
C GLN A 216 11.74 -4.00 -7.92
N ILE A 217 12.00 -2.68 -7.88
CA ILE A 217 12.69 -1.93 -8.94
C ILE A 217 13.88 -1.22 -8.30
N LEU A 218 15.09 -1.56 -8.75
CA LEU A 218 16.33 -1.00 -8.23
C LEU A 218 16.86 0.09 -9.15
N LEU A 219 17.03 1.30 -8.63
CA LEU A 219 17.65 2.43 -9.32
C LEU A 219 19.09 2.60 -8.82
N LYS A 220 20.09 2.41 -9.69
CA LYS A 220 21.51 2.55 -9.34
C LYS A 220 22.11 3.73 -10.08
N PHE A 221 22.39 4.82 -9.37
CA PHE A 221 22.91 6.05 -9.98
C PHE A 221 24.35 5.93 -10.53
N MET A 222 25.11 4.93 -10.06
CA MET A 222 26.51 4.72 -10.46
C MET A 222 26.67 3.71 -11.62
N GLU A 223 25.57 3.18 -12.15
CA GLU A 223 25.58 2.25 -13.29
C GLU A 223 25.05 2.96 -14.54
N LEU A 224 25.97 3.57 -15.30
CA LEU A 224 25.79 3.92 -16.71
C LEU A 224 26.98 3.31 -17.47
#